data_AF-A0A8S9FU06-F1
#
_entry.id   AF-A0A8S9FU06-F1
#
_cell.length_a   1.000
_cell.length_b   1.000
_cell.length_c   1.000
_cell.angle_alpha   90.00
_cell.angle_beta   90.00
_cell.angle_gamma   90.00
#
_symmetry.space_group_name_H-M   'P 1'
#
loop_
_entity.id
_entity.type
_entity.pdbx_description
1 polymer ?
#
loop_
_entity_poly.entity_id
_entity_poly.type
_entity_poly.pdbx_seq_one_letter_code
_entity_poly.pdbx_strand_id
1 'polypeptide(L)'
;MYASFSQFVKDEKNGNAYYYPKGIYYVMDYFKNKYNNPLIYITENGFSTPGEETRCKAVADSKRIDYLCSHLCFLRKVIKEKGVNIKGYFAWALGDNYEFCKGFTVRFGLSYVNWTNLDDRNLKESGKWYQSFINGTTKNPAKQDSAAQTSPSATRRRTSQMHETLYPTFMIIFISLLLAS
;
A
#
# COMPACT_ATOMS: atom_id res chain seq x y z
N MET A 1 -16.69 -11.93 5.39
CA MET A 1 -15.77 -12.79 4.62
C MET A 1 -14.37 -12.18 4.66
N TYR A 2 -13.34 -13.00 4.85
CA TYR A 2 -11.93 -12.60 4.80
C TYR A 2 -11.31 -13.04 3.47
N ALA A 3 -10.48 -12.19 2.87
CA ALA A 3 -9.81 -12.48 1.61
C ALA A 3 -8.34 -12.03 1.66
N SER A 4 -7.44 -12.96 1.32
CA SER A 4 -6.01 -12.70 1.13
C SER A 4 -5.68 -12.79 -0.37
N PHE A 5 -4.92 -11.83 -0.88
CA PHE A 5 -4.54 -11.75 -2.29
C PHE A 5 -3.04 -11.51 -2.45
N SER A 6 -2.30 -12.52 -2.90
CA SER A 6 -0.98 -12.37 -3.52
C SER A 6 -1.07 -12.75 -4.99
N GLN A 7 -1.51 -11.82 -5.85
CA GLN A 7 -1.65 -12.09 -7.28
C GLN A 7 -0.33 -11.83 -8.00
N PHE A 8 0.48 -12.88 -8.12
CA PHE A 8 1.59 -12.94 -9.06
C PHE A 8 1.19 -13.88 -10.20
N VAL A 9 1.11 -13.35 -11.41
CA VAL A 9 1.01 -14.15 -12.62
C VAL A 9 2.43 -14.33 -13.14
N LYS A 10 2.84 -15.59 -13.35
CA LYS A 10 4.09 -15.88 -14.05
C LYS A 10 3.83 -15.82 -15.53
N ASP A 11 4.63 -15.03 -16.24
CA ASP A 11 4.73 -15.14 -17.68
C ASP A 11 5.51 -16.42 -18.02
N GLU A 12 4.80 -17.43 -18.52
CA GLU A 12 5.40 -18.73 -18.87
C GLU A 12 6.44 -18.62 -20.00
N LYS A 13 6.42 -17.55 -20.79
CA LYS A 13 7.32 -17.40 -21.95
C LYS A 13 8.66 -16.76 -21.60
N ASN A 14 8.72 -15.95 -20.55
CA ASN A 14 9.89 -15.12 -20.22
C ASN A 14 10.24 -15.13 -18.72
N GLY A 15 9.51 -15.90 -17.90
CA GLY A 15 9.79 -16.08 -16.47
C GLY A 15 9.51 -14.84 -15.61
N ASN A 16 9.00 -13.75 -16.20
CA ASN A 16 8.71 -12.51 -15.51
C ASN A 16 7.45 -12.65 -14.65
N ALA A 17 7.54 -12.27 -13.38
CA ALA A 17 6.36 -12.13 -12.53
C ALA A 17 5.72 -10.76 -12.76
N TYR A 18 4.45 -10.74 -13.17
CA TYR A 18 3.64 -9.52 -13.25
C TYR A 18 2.44 -9.63 -12.32
N TYR A 19 1.96 -8.50 -11.79
CA TYR A 19 0.76 -8.46 -10.98
C TYR A 19 -0.45 -8.09 -11.83
N TYR A 20 -1.66 -8.52 -11.42
CA TYR A 20 -2.90 -8.30 -12.17
C TYR A 20 -3.92 -7.50 -11.34
N PRO A 21 -3.84 -6.16 -11.32
CA PRO A 21 -4.68 -5.33 -10.46
C PRO A 21 -6.18 -5.51 -10.70
N LYS A 22 -6.57 -5.76 -11.96
CA LYS A 22 -7.98 -5.97 -12.34
C LYS A 22 -8.57 -7.24 -11.71
N GLY A 23 -7.75 -8.19 -11.28
CA GLY A 23 -8.22 -9.41 -10.62
C GLY A 23 -9.00 -9.14 -9.35
N ILE A 24 -8.59 -8.15 -8.54
CA ILE A 24 -9.32 -7.79 -7.30
C ILE A 24 -10.76 -7.34 -7.61
N TYR A 25 -10.98 -6.62 -8.72
CA TYR A 25 -12.31 -6.21 -9.16
C TYR A 25 -13.19 -7.45 -9.40
N TYR A 26 -12.69 -8.40 -10.20
CA TYR A 26 -13.46 -9.58 -10.58
C TYR A 26 -13.75 -10.50 -9.38
N VAL A 27 -12.78 -10.69 -8.49
CA VAL A 27 -13.00 -11.53 -7.30
C VAL A 27 -14.03 -10.89 -6.36
N MET A 28 -13.98 -9.57 -6.17
CA MET A 28 -14.95 -8.87 -5.32
C MET A 28 -16.37 -8.89 -5.91
N ASP A 29 -16.50 -8.70 -7.22
CA ASP A 29 -17.80 -8.83 -7.90
C ASP A 29 -18.33 -10.27 -7.79
N TYR A 30 -17.46 -11.27 -7.97
CA TYR A 30 -17.82 -12.68 -7.76
C TYR A 30 -18.30 -12.94 -6.32
N PHE A 31 -17.57 -12.49 -5.31
CA PHE A 31 -17.98 -12.69 -3.91
C PHE A 31 -19.31 -12.01 -3.59
N LYS A 32 -19.54 -10.82 -4.12
CA LYS A 32 -20.83 -10.16 -4.01
C LYS A 32 -21.95 -11.03 -4.60
N ASN A 33 -21.80 -11.49 -5.84
CA ASN A 33 -22.87 -12.21 -6.53
C ASN A 33 -23.07 -13.63 -5.98
N LYS A 34 -21.99 -14.30 -5.57
CA LYS A 34 -22.03 -15.67 -5.05
C LYS A 34 -22.56 -15.76 -3.62
N TYR A 35 -22.27 -14.76 -2.78
CA TYR A 35 -22.52 -14.81 -1.33
C TYR A 35 -23.50 -13.74 -0.85
N ASN A 36 -24.36 -13.21 -1.74
CA ASN A 36 -25.39 -12.23 -1.44
C ASN A 36 -24.86 -10.93 -0.79
N ASN A 37 -23.84 -10.34 -1.41
CA ASN A 37 -23.19 -9.08 -1.01
C ASN A 37 -22.84 -8.98 0.49
N PRO A 38 -22.05 -9.93 1.02
CA PRO A 38 -21.73 -9.95 2.43
C PRO A 38 -20.83 -8.76 2.78
N LEU A 39 -20.73 -8.46 4.07
CA LEU A 39 -19.68 -7.57 4.58
C LEU A 39 -18.28 -8.20 4.36
N ILE A 40 -17.39 -7.47 3.69
CA ILE A 40 -16.04 -7.93 3.31
C ILE A 40 -14.95 -7.06 3.95
N TYR A 41 -13.94 -7.73 4.49
CA TYR A 41 -12.65 -7.15 4.87
C TYR A 41 -11.55 -7.85 4.07
N ILE A 42 -10.74 -7.09 3.33
CA ILE A 42 -9.56 -7.61 2.65
C ILE A 42 -8.42 -7.58 3.66
N THR A 43 -8.12 -8.73 4.26
CA THR A 43 -7.18 -8.85 5.38
C THR A 43 -5.73 -8.83 4.94
N GLU A 44 -5.46 -9.18 3.69
CA GLU A 44 -4.10 -9.21 3.16
C GLU A 44 -4.08 -8.89 1.67
N ASN A 45 -3.25 -7.93 1.29
CA ASN A 45 -2.83 -7.71 -0.08
C ASN A 45 -1.45 -7.04 -0.08
N GLY A 46 -0.51 -7.55 -0.88
CA GLY A 46 0.89 -7.13 -0.74
C GLY A 46 1.78 -7.47 -1.93
N PHE A 47 2.94 -6.83 -1.94
CA PHE A 47 3.97 -6.98 -2.98
C PHE A 47 5.33 -7.28 -2.37
N SER A 48 5.93 -8.41 -2.76
CA SER A 48 7.26 -8.81 -2.34
C SER A 48 8.34 -8.15 -3.18
N THR A 49 9.41 -7.70 -2.53
CA THR A 49 10.70 -7.38 -3.16
C THR A 49 11.76 -8.40 -2.71
N PRO A 50 12.87 -8.60 -3.46
CA PRO A 50 13.95 -9.49 -3.03
C PRO A 50 14.54 -9.07 -1.68
N GLY A 51 14.89 -10.04 -0.84
CA GLY A 51 15.38 -9.80 0.53
C GLY A 51 16.82 -9.31 0.59
N GLU A 52 17.62 -9.64 -0.43
CA GLU A 52 19.04 -9.33 -0.61
C GLU A 52 19.31 -7.92 -1.19
N GLU A 53 18.26 -7.13 -1.44
CA GLU A 53 18.43 -5.76 -1.89
C GLU A 53 19.20 -4.92 -0.88
N THR A 54 20.03 -4.01 -1.38
CA THR A 54 20.70 -3.01 -0.54
C THR A 54 19.65 -2.19 0.21
N ARG A 55 19.98 -1.73 1.42
CA ARG A 55 19.09 -0.87 2.23
C ARG A 55 18.48 0.28 1.43
N CYS A 56 19.29 0.95 0.61
CA CYS A 56 18.83 2.08 -0.21
C CYS A 56 17.75 1.66 -1.22
N LYS A 57 17.95 0.52 -1.90
CA LYS A 57 16.98 -0.02 -2.86
C LYS A 57 15.72 -0.55 -2.17
N ALA A 58 15.88 -1.26 -1.05
CA ALA A 58 14.79 -1.81 -0.27
C ALA A 58 13.87 -0.73 0.33
N VAL A 59 14.42 0.45 0.67
CA VAL A 59 13.65 1.60 1.18
C VAL A 59 12.94 2.37 0.07
N ALA A 60 13.51 2.46 -1.15
CA ALA A 60 12.93 3.23 -2.25
C ALA A 60 11.70 2.59 -2.90
N ASP A 61 11.66 1.26 -2.97
CA ASP A 61 10.53 0.35 -3.28
C ASP A 61 9.32 0.83 -4.13
N SER A 62 9.53 1.68 -5.13
CA SER A 62 8.45 2.31 -5.92
C SER A 62 7.46 1.33 -6.56
N LYS A 63 7.92 0.13 -6.96
CA LYS A 63 7.03 -0.91 -7.50
C LYS A 63 5.93 -1.35 -6.52
N ARG A 64 6.19 -1.28 -5.21
CA ARG A 64 5.18 -1.57 -4.18
C ARG A 64 4.11 -0.47 -4.15
N ILE A 65 4.47 0.79 -4.38
CA ILE A 65 3.52 1.89 -4.54
C ILE A 65 2.61 1.64 -5.74
N ASP A 66 3.18 1.32 -6.90
CA ASP A 66 2.42 1.05 -8.12
C ASP A 66 1.44 -0.12 -7.92
N TYR A 67 1.90 -1.19 -7.25
CA TYR A 67 1.07 -2.33 -6.90
C TYR A 67 -0.12 -1.92 -6.03
N LEU A 68 0.12 -1.25 -4.90
CA LEU A 68 -0.93 -0.85 -3.97
C LEU A 68 -1.92 0.13 -4.62
N CYS A 69 -1.39 1.15 -5.30
CA CYS A 69 -2.20 2.17 -5.98
C CYS A 69 -3.11 1.55 -7.03
N SER A 70 -2.58 0.67 -7.89
CA SER A 70 -3.38 0.03 -8.94
C SER A 70 -4.46 -0.91 -8.38
N HIS A 71 -4.17 -1.71 -7.35
CA HIS A 71 -5.18 -2.57 -6.71
C HIS A 71 -6.27 -1.75 -6.00
N LEU A 72 -5.89 -0.70 -5.27
CA LEU A 72 -6.85 0.19 -4.60
C LEU A 72 -7.72 0.95 -5.61
N CYS A 73 -7.19 1.31 -6.79
CA CYS A 73 -7.98 1.89 -7.87
C CYS A 73 -9.09 0.94 -8.35
N PHE A 74 -8.75 -0.33 -8.61
CA PHE A 74 -9.74 -1.33 -9.03
C PHE A 74 -10.71 -1.70 -7.91
N LEU A 75 -10.26 -1.70 -6.66
CA LEU A 75 -11.11 -1.89 -5.49
C LEU A 75 -12.14 -0.75 -5.36
N ARG A 76 -11.70 0.50 -5.48
CA ARG A 76 -12.61 1.65 -5.53
C ARG A 76 -13.59 1.54 -6.70
N LYS A 77 -13.12 1.11 -7.88
CA LYS A 77 -13.95 0.94 -9.06
C LYS A 77 -15.08 -0.08 -8.82
N VAL A 78 -14.78 -1.25 -8.25
CA VAL A 78 -15.81 -2.28 -7.99
C VAL A 78 -16.81 -1.85 -6.92
N ILE A 79 -16.36 -1.14 -5.87
CA ILE A 79 -17.25 -0.56 -4.87
C ILE A 79 -18.24 0.40 -5.54
N LYS A 80 -17.75 1.30 -6.40
CA LYS A 80 -18.60 2.29 -7.10
C LYS A 80 -19.54 1.69 -8.13
N GLU A 81 -19.05 0.78 -8.97
CA GLU A 81 -19.82 0.26 -10.10
C GLU A 81 -20.77 -0.88 -9.72
N LYS A 82 -20.38 -1.69 -8.72
CA LYS A 82 -21.10 -2.92 -8.37
C LYS A 82 -21.74 -2.87 -6.99
N GLY A 83 -21.43 -1.86 -6.15
CA GLY A 83 -21.98 -1.74 -4.81
C GLY A 83 -21.51 -2.85 -3.86
N VAL A 84 -20.26 -3.33 -4.01
CA VAL A 84 -19.68 -4.36 -3.13
C VAL A 84 -19.52 -3.80 -1.71
N ASN A 85 -20.01 -4.52 -0.71
CA ASN A 85 -19.98 -4.10 0.70
C ASN A 85 -18.60 -4.36 1.36
N ILE A 86 -17.63 -3.50 1.05
CA ILE A 86 -16.27 -3.57 1.58
C ILE A 86 -16.07 -2.53 2.67
N LYS A 87 -15.55 -2.95 3.84
CA LYS A 87 -15.31 -2.06 5.00
C LYS A 87 -13.87 -1.95 5.46
N GLY A 88 -12.96 -2.75 4.89
CA GLY A 88 -11.55 -2.63 5.24
C GLY A 88 -10.62 -3.26 4.22
N TYR A 89 -9.42 -2.71 4.17
CA TYR A 89 -8.29 -3.18 3.38
C TYR A 89 -7.03 -3.07 4.25
N PHE A 90 -6.30 -4.18 4.35
CA PHE A 90 -5.11 -4.29 5.16
C PHE A 90 -3.93 -4.70 4.26
N ALA A 91 -2.94 -3.80 4.15
CA ALA A 91 -1.73 -4.05 3.39
C ALA A 91 -0.86 -5.07 4.13
N TRP A 92 -0.50 -6.16 3.45
CA TRP A 92 0.51 -7.10 3.92
C TRP A 92 1.89 -6.64 3.45
N ALA A 93 2.81 -6.20 4.32
CA ALA A 93 2.73 -6.18 5.79
C ALA A 93 3.18 -4.82 6.36
N LEU A 94 2.98 -4.59 7.66
CA LEU A 94 3.43 -3.37 8.33
C LEU A 94 4.96 -3.20 8.26
N GLY A 95 5.69 -4.29 8.45
CA GLY A 95 7.15 -4.35 8.37
C GLY A 95 7.61 -5.63 7.69
N ASP A 96 8.86 -5.63 7.25
CA ASP A 96 9.48 -6.85 6.75
C ASP A 96 9.42 -7.91 7.85
N ASN A 97 9.11 -9.15 7.47
CA ASN A 97 8.91 -10.25 8.40
C ASN A 97 9.46 -11.58 7.80
N TYR A 98 9.28 -12.67 8.54
CA TYR A 98 9.62 -14.02 8.07
C TYR A 98 8.47 -14.59 7.22
N GLU A 99 8.71 -14.78 5.92
CA GLU A 99 7.69 -15.17 4.94
C GLU A 99 7.64 -16.69 4.72
N PHE A 100 7.36 -17.43 5.80
CA PHE A 100 7.16 -18.89 5.81
C PHE A 100 8.22 -19.65 5.00
N CYS A 101 7.84 -20.38 3.96
CA CYS A 101 8.73 -21.17 3.11
C CYS A 101 9.78 -20.32 2.36
N LYS A 102 9.62 -19.00 2.30
CA LYS A 102 10.60 -18.06 1.73
C LYS A 102 11.53 -17.46 2.78
N GLY A 103 11.23 -17.62 4.06
CA GLY A 103 11.99 -17.00 5.14
C GLY A 103 12.24 -15.52 4.89
N PHE A 104 13.50 -15.08 5.05
CA PHE A 104 13.90 -13.67 4.84
C PHE A 104 14.35 -13.36 3.40
N THR A 105 14.17 -14.29 2.45
CA THR A 105 14.59 -14.11 1.05
C THR A 105 13.70 -13.13 0.28
N VAL A 106 12.57 -12.73 0.86
CA VAL A 106 11.63 -11.74 0.32
C VAL A 106 11.19 -10.78 1.41
N ARG A 107 10.71 -9.60 0.99
CA ARG A 107 10.30 -8.50 1.86
C ARG A 107 8.93 -7.98 1.41
N PHE A 108 7.92 -8.04 2.27
CA PHE A 108 6.58 -7.49 2.00
C PHE A 108 6.29 -6.18 2.73
N GLY A 109 7.12 -5.80 3.70
CA GLY A 109 6.82 -4.73 4.63
C GLY A 109 6.72 -3.35 3.98
N LEU A 110 5.83 -2.52 4.52
CA LEU A 110 5.84 -1.06 4.36
C LEU A 110 7.01 -0.41 5.12
N SER A 111 7.58 -1.13 6.08
CA SER A 111 8.78 -0.75 6.81
C SER A 111 9.92 -1.73 6.54
N TYR A 112 11.10 -1.21 6.25
CA TYR A 112 12.33 -1.97 6.16
C TYR A 112 12.78 -2.38 7.56
N VAL A 113 13.20 -3.64 7.69
CA VAL A 113 13.83 -4.18 8.90
C VAL A 113 15.20 -4.72 8.54
N ASN A 114 16.23 -4.18 9.20
CA ASN A 114 17.58 -4.70 9.08
C ASN A 114 17.77 -5.92 10.00
N TRP A 115 18.06 -7.07 9.40
CA TRP A 115 18.18 -8.34 10.12
C TRP A 115 19.44 -8.47 10.97
N THR A 116 20.50 -7.71 10.64
CA THR A 116 21.76 -7.73 11.40
C THR A 116 21.81 -6.64 12.47
N ASN A 117 20.97 -5.61 12.35
CA ASN A 117 20.81 -4.55 13.34
C ASN A 117 19.33 -4.16 13.48
N LEU A 118 18.65 -4.73 14.48
CA LEU A 118 17.20 -4.55 14.67
C LEU A 118 16.79 -3.13 15.10
N ASP A 119 17.74 -2.25 15.42
CA ASP A 119 17.46 -0.83 15.69
C ASP A 119 17.32 -0.02 14.39
N ASP A 120 17.85 -0.52 13.27
CA ASP A 120 17.71 0.09 11.95
C ASP A 120 16.39 -0.35 11.28
N ARG A 121 15.29 0.27 11.71
CA ARG A 121 13.96 0.13 11.10
C ARG A 121 13.51 1.44 10.49
N ASN A 122 13.08 1.39 9.23
CA ASN A 122 12.77 2.61 8.48
C ASN A 122 11.51 2.44 7.67
N LEU A 123 10.64 3.44 7.67
CA LEU A 123 9.50 3.47 6.78
C LEU A 123 10.01 3.58 5.33
N LYS A 124 9.56 2.66 4.48
CA LYS A 124 9.88 2.68 3.05
C LYS A 124 9.08 3.79 2.35
N GLU A 125 9.43 4.13 1.12
CA GLU A 125 8.65 5.09 0.33
C GLU A 125 7.21 4.63 0.16
N SER A 126 6.98 3.32 -0.02
CA SER A 126 5.62 2.76 0.01
C SER A 126 4.89 2.96 1.33
N GLY A 127 5.58 2.86 2.47
CA GLY A 127 4.99 3.11 3.78
C GLY A 127 4.61 4.58 3.98
N LYS A 128 5.49 5.51 3.56
CA LYS A 128 5.21 6.96 3.57
C LYS A 128 4.05 7.31 2.64
N TRP A 129 4.01 6.69 1.46
CA TRP A 129 2.92 6.83 0.51
C TRP A 129 1.61 6.31 1.10
N TYR A 130 1.61 5.13 1.72
CA TYR A 130 0.40 4.51 2.29
C TYR A 130 -0.15 5.34 3.46
N GLN A 131 0.73 5.89 4.32
CA GLN A 131 0.35 6.85 5.35
C GLN A 131 -0.30 8.10 4.74
N SER A 132 0.29 8.66 3.69
CA SER A 132 -0.25 9.83 3.01
C SER A 132 -1.58 9.54 2.31
N PHE A 133 -1.74 8.34 1.75
CA PHE A 133 -2.97 7.89 1.10
C PHE A 133 -4.11 7.83 2.10
N ILE A 134 -3.87 7.21 3.25
CA ILE A 134 -4.82 7.13 4.37
C ILE A 134 -5.22 8.52 4.86
N ASN A 135 -4.25 9.43 4.99
CA ASN A 135 -4.48 10.79 5.46
C ASN A 135 -5.13 11.70 4.39
N GLY A 136 -5.34 11.21 3.17
CA GLY A 136 -5.87 11.99 2.06
C GLY A 136 -4.92 13.06 1.51
N THR A 137 -3.61 12.95 1.78
CA THR A 137 -2.59 13.94 1.41
C THR A 137 -1.79 13.56 0.17
N THR A 138 -2.03 12.39 -0.43
CA THR A 138 -1.40 11.97 -1.69
C THR A 138 -1.81 12.87 -2.86
N LYS A 139 -0.83 13.53 -3.49
CA LYS A 139 -1.02 14.10 -4.82
C LYS A 139 -1.06 12.97 -5.85
N ASN A 140 -2.03 13.01 -6.76
CA ASN A 140 -2.23 11.97 -7.76
C ASN A 140 -0.98 11.85 -8.68
N PRO A 141 -0.23 10.73 -8.68
CA PRO A 141 0.99 10.60 -9.48
C PRO A 141 0.71 10.65 -10.99
N ALA A 142 -0.52 10.34 -11.42
CA ALA A 142 -0.94 10.45 -12.82
C ALA A 142 -1.12 11.89 -13.33
N LYS A 143 -0.94 12.91 -12.49
CA LYS A 143 -1.14 14.33 -12.84
C LYS A 143 0.16 15.15 -12.83
N GLN A 144 1.33 14.50 -12.76
CA GLN A 144 2.61 15.15 -12.52
C GLN A 144 3.46 15.48 -13.76
N ASP A 145 2.89 15.37 -14.98
CA ASP A 145 3.57 15.72 -16.24
C ASP A 145 3.07 17.01 -16.92
N SER A 146 2.32 17.89 -16.22
CA SER A 146 1.77 19.11 -16.83
C SER A 146 1.94 20.38 -16.01
N ALA A 147 3.12 20.60 -15.42
CA ALA A 147 3.47 21.88 -14.80
C ALA A 147 4.96 22.17 -14.90
N ALA A 148 5.46 22.34 -16.13
CA ALA A 148 6.65 23.14 -16.39
C ALA A 148 6.21 24.51 -16.93
N GLN A 149 6.83 25.58 -16.41
CA GLN A 149 6.71 27.01 -16.79
C GLN A 149 5.74 27.88 -15.96
N THR A 150 6.25 28.52 -14.89
CA THR A 150 6.66 29.95 -14.89
C THR A 150 7.15 30.41 -13.51
N SER A 151 8.09 31.35 -13.52
CA SER A 151 9.02 31.81 -12.46
C SER A 151 8.38 32.81 -11.43
N PRO A 152 9.09 33.21 -10.34
CA PRO A 152 8.50 33.50 -9.04
C PRO A 152 8.38 34.99 -8.67
N SER A 153 7.52 35.31 -7.68
CA SER A 153 7.67 36.52 -6.85
C SER A 153 7.10 36.40 -5.43
N ALA A 154 7.86 36.96 -4.48
CA ALA A 154 7.52 37.51 -3.15
C ALA A 154 7.24 36.60 -1.92
N THR A 155 8.31 36.38 -1.15
CA THR A 155 8.51 36.46 0.33
C THR A 155 7.33 36.74 1.27
N ARG A 156 7.14 35.90 2.33
CA ARG A 156 7.11 36.33 3.77
C ARG A 156 7.14 35.19 4.81
N ARG A 157 8.19 35.25 5.65
CA ARG A 157 8.44 34.88 7.08
C ARG A 157 7.91 33.59 7.77
N ARG A 158 8.88 33.04 8.51
CA ARG A 158 9.02 31.89 9.43
C ARG A 158 8.46 32.20 10.83
N THR A 159 7.92 31.19 11.52
CA THR A 159 7.98 31.04 13.00
C THR A 159 8.10 29.56 13.38
N SER A 160 8.84 29.33 14.47
CA SER A 160 9.34 28.08 15.07
C SER A 160 8.25 27.32 15.84
N GLN A 161 8.14 25.99 15.70
CA GLN A 161 8.73 24.94 16.56
C GLN A 161 8.27 24.97 18.02
N MET A 162 7.55 23.93 18.46
CA MET A 162 7.61 23.38 19.81
C MET A 162 7.50 21.86 19.72
N HIS A 163 8.41 21.23 20.45
CA HIS A 163 8.67 19.81 20.59
C HIS A 163 7.85 19.30 21.78
N GLU A 164 7.23 18.13 21.70
CA GLU A 164 6.96 17.34 22.91
C GLU A 164 6.81 15.85 22.61
N THR A 165 7.56 15.09 23.39
CA THR A 165 7.73 13.64 23.42
C THR A 165 6.74 12.99 24.38
N LEU A 166 6.15 11.83 24.04
CA LEU A 166 6.12 10.57 24.82
C LEU A 166 5.11 9.55 24.23
N TYR A 167 5.54 8.28 24.16
CA TYR A 167 4.82 7.03 23.80
C TYR A 167 3.70 6.66 24.82
N PRO A 168 2.86 5.59 24.69
CA PRO A 168 2.79 4.45 23.74
C PRO A 168 1.35 4.14 23.22
N THR A 169 1.11 2.96 22.63
CA THR A 169 -0.18 2.32 22.23
C THR A 169 -0.49 2.30 20.72
N PHE A 170 0.16 1.41 19.96
CA PHE A 170 -0.33 1.05 18.62
C PHE A 170 -1.16 -0.23 18.67
N MET A 171 -2.37 -0.05 19.20
CA MET A 171 -3.50 -0.95 19.03
C MET A 171 -4.22 -0.53 17.73
N ILE A 172 -4.42 -1.49 16.83
CA ILE A 172 -5.51 -1.60 15.83
C ILE A 172 -6.02 -0.26 15.25
N ILE A 173 -5.46 0.16 14.11
CA ILE A 173 -6.07 1.24 13.31
C ILE A 173 -7.26 0.69 12.54
N PHE A 174 -8.47 0.93 13.07
CA PHE A 174 -9.73 0.90 12.32
C PHE A 174 -9.82 2.18 11.46
N ILE A 175 -10.05 2.04 10.15
CA ILE A 175 -10.47 3.17 9.31
C ILE A 175 -11.87 2.89 8.77
N SER A 176 -12.82 3.45 9.50
CA SER A 176 -14.16 3.76 9.02
C SER A 176 -14.08 5.01 8.14
N LEU A 177 -13.72 4.89 6.85
CA LEU A 177 -13.93 5.98 5.90
C LEU A 177 -14.14 5.45 4.48
N LEU A 178 -15.34 4.92 4.24
CA LEU A 178 -15.84 4.64 2.89
C LEU A 178 -17.37 4.80 2.83
N LEU A 179 -17.88 5.80 3.57
CA LEU A 179 -19.20 6.39 3.38
C LEU A 179 -19.07 7.90 3.56
N ALA A 180 -18.68 8.58 2.50
CA ALA A 180 -18.94 10.01 2.34
C ALA A 180 -19.09 10.30 0.84
N SER A 181 -20.36 10.40 0.44
CA SER A 181 -20.94 10.96 -0.81
C SER A 181 -20.70 10.20 -2.12
#